data_AF-A0A7C4SMQ4-F1
#
_entry.id   AF-A0A7C4SMQ4-F1
#
_cell.length_a   1.000
_cell.length_b   1.000
_cell.length_c   1.000
_cell.angle_alpha   90.00
_cell.angle_beta   90.00
_cell.angle_gamma   90.00
#
_symmetry.space_group_name_H-M   'P 1'
#
loop_
_entity.id
_entity.type
_entity.pdbx_description
1 polymer ?
#
loop_
_entity_poly.entity_id
_entity_poly.type
_entity_poly.pdbx_seq_one_letter_code
_entity_poly.pdbx_strand_id
1 'polypeptide(L)'
;MRTLLISLLFCCLAGCESEREAPPQPQSLSPKTRLSDISRPAAPPPAEPAAPDPEKEKQLERERICKETCQKIELCQVRFFESGDECRKACLESKPDDEAESARCLFAAKNCFRMWKCEQGEEPRAPAEARSPAEAFMDTLCPPAAGEPENMLEIKQQEKRRADCLEGKLKPLWDRAEKRADKKSRAEWKALRQKFARFAESGCRLAEEIKWLDLETLLWGSGAELGLEYVGCRQTVFGYQAFLLDRMLSGQRQAFWDLADVRNLAGNGSQTFWTDVALELGRAGEAKNPAADAAEQPDPQRTAKFRKLLSDLPQLVADLSMLQCRLMPEPPGGCDHKLATWYYGTIAPPGH
;
A
#
# COMPACT_ATOMS: atom_id res chain seq x y z
N MET A 1 -13.05 -20.64 44.98
CA MET A 1 -14.41 -20.05 44.95
C MET A 1 -14.60 -19.42 43.56
N ARG A 2 -15.72 -19.68 42.86
CA ARG A 2 -15.99 -19.25 41.45
C ARG A 2 -14.98 -19.83 40.44
N THR A 3 -15.24 -20.79 39.55
CA THR A 3 -16.46 -21.35 38.91
C THR A 3 -16.96 -20.57 37.68
N LEU A 4 -16.70 -21.13 36.49
CA LEU A 4 -17.49 -21.26 35.24
C LEU A 4 -16.49 -21.55 34.08
N LEU A 5 -16.54 -22.58 33.22
CA LEU A 5 -17.58 -23.21 32.35
C LEU A 5 -18.01 -22.40 31.13
N ILE A 6 -17.58 -22.83 29.93
CA ILE A 6 -18.34 -23.00 28.65
C ILE A 6 -17.69 -24.17 27.86
N SER A 7 -18.41 -24.86 26.96
CA SER A 7 -17.90 -25.98 26.12
C SER A 7 -18.74 -26.20 24.84
N LEU A 8 -18.14 -26.76 23.77
CA LEU A 8 -18.79 -27.34 22.55
C LEU A 8 -19.51 -26.29 21.63
N LEU A 9 -19.88 -26.47 20.34
CA LEU A 9 -19.69 -27.46 19.24
C LEU A 9 -19.03 -26.75 18.01
N PHE A 10 -18.57 -27.29 16.87
CA PHE A 10 -18.69 -28.56 16.07
C PHE A 10 -19.61 -28.49 14.80
N CYS A 11 -19.20 -29.15 13.68
CA CYS A 11 -19.79 -29.20 12.30
C CYS A 11 -19.63 -27.93 11.43
N CYS A 12 -19.52 -27.96 10.09
CA CYS A 12 -19.30 -28.98 9.01
C CYS A 12 -18.89 -28.21 7.71
N LEU A 13 -18.45 -28.73 6.56
CA LEU A 13 -18.22 -30.07 5.95
C LEU A 13 -16.70 -30.20 5.57
N ALA A 14 -16.08 -31.28 5.06
CA ALA A 14 -16.41 -32.54 4.35
C ALA A 14 -16.44 -32.51 2.79
N GLY A 15 -15.48 -33.23 2.17
CA GLY A 15 -15.36 -33.51 0.73
C GLY A 15 -14.44 -34.73 0.49
N CYS A 16 -14.74 -35.55 -0.53
CA CYS A 16 -14.04 -36.80 -0.85
C CYS A 16 -12.70 -36.53 -1.60
N GLU A 17 -11.78 -37.48 -1.86
CA GLU A 17 -11.86 -38.95 -2.02
C GLU A 17 -10.46 -39.56 -1.71
N SER A 18 -10.31 -40.81 -1.26
CA SER A 18 -10.02 -41.97 -2.12
C SER A 18 -9.83 -43.26 -1.28
N GLU A 19 -9.76 -44.42 -1.94
CA GLU A 19 -9.97 -45.76 -1.37
C GLU A 19 -8.70 -46.45 -0.81
N ARG A 20 -8.86 -47.38 0.16
CA ARG A 20 -8.70 -48.84 -0.08
C ARG A 20 -8.94 -49.76 1.13
N GLU A 21 -9.34 -50.99 0.77
CA GLU A 21 -9.25 -52.27 1.49
C GLU A 21 -10.11 -52.55 2.74
N ALA A 22 -10.54 -53.82 2.80
CA ALA A 22 -11.34 -54.55 3.80
C ALA A 22 -10.99 -56.05 3.61
N PRO A 23 -11.52 -57.06 4.36
CA PRO A 23 -12.51 -57.09 5.46
C PRO A 23 -11.88 -57.84 6.69
N PRO A 24 -12.56 -58.63 7.58
CA PRO A 24 -13.99 -58.84 7.85
C PRO A 24 -14.43 -58.87 9.35
N GLN A 25 -15.74 -58.61 9.60
CA GLN A 25 -16.76 -59.30 10.46
C GLN A 25 -16.42 -60.05 11.79
N PRO A 26 -17.41 -60.45 12.65
CA PRO A 26 -18.87 -60.12 12.71
C PRO A 26 -19.41 -59.83 14.16
N GLN A 27 -20.75 -59.79 14.30
CA GLN A 27 -21.56 -60.00 15.54
C GLN A 27 -21.76 -58.79 16.49
N SER A 28 -22.91 -58.60 17.17
CA SER A 28 -24.29 -59.10 16.94
C SER A 28 -25.33 -58.32 17.81
N LEU A 29 -26.63 -58.65 17.64
CA LEU A 29 -27.78 -58.39 18.53
C LEU A 29 -28.41 -56.97 18.60
N SER A 30 -29.73 -56.96 18.35
CA SER A 30 -30.75 -55.96 18.73
C SER A 30 -31.48 -56.45 20.02
N PRO A 31 -32.72 -56.05 20.45
CA PRO A 31 -33.69 -55.07 19.92
C PRO A 31 -34.56 -54.26 20.96
N LYS A 32 -35.52 -53.45 20.46
CA LYS A 32 -36.72 -52.85 21.15
C LYS A 32 -36.41 -51.77 22.22
N THR A 33 -37.26 -50.80 22.58
CA THR A 33 -38.75 -50.59 22.58
C THR A 33 -39.02 -49.08 22.34
N ARG A 34 -40.02 -48.49 21.64
CA ARG A 34 -41.38 -48.79 21.07
C ARG A 34 -42.56 -48.20 21.88
N LEU A 35 -43.50 -47.49 21.22
CA LEU A 35 -44.69 -46.74 21.74
C LEU A 35 -44.39 -45.42 22.51
N SER A 36 -45.29 -44.42 22.59
CA SER A 36 -46.39 -43.95 21.70
C SER A 36 -47.02 -42.65 22.27
N ASP A 37 -47.75 -41.91 21.41
CA ASP A 37 -48.73 -40.85 21.74
C ASP A 37 -48.14 -39.57 22.41
N ILE A 38 -48.78 -38.38 22.45
CA ILE A 38 -50.19 -37.97 22.26
C ILE A 38 -50.28 -36.73 21.34
N SER A 39 -51.30 -36.66 20.48
CA SER A 39 -51.60 -35.46 19.67
C SER A 39 -52.39 -34.38 20.43
N ARG A 40 -52.01 -33.11 20.25
CA ARG A 40 -52.88 -31.93 20.38
C ARG A 40 -52.52 -30.89 19.31
N PRO A 41 -53.48 -30.25 18.63
CA PRO A 41 -53.18 -29.15 17.72
C PRO A 41 -52.81 -27.90 18.52
N ALA A 42 -51.61 -27.38 18.32
CA ALA A 42 -51.24 -26.04 18.73
C ALA A 42 -51.77 -25.00 17.71
N ALA A 43 -52.00 -23.77 18.16
CA ALA A 43 -52.25 -22.65 17.25
C ALA A 43 -51.04 -22.41 16.33
N PRO A 44 -51.23 -21.87 15.11
CA PRO A 44 -50.11 -21.52 14.26
C PRO A 44 -49.20 -20.50 14.97
N PRO A 45 -47.86 -20.62 14.85
CA PRO A 45 -46.94 -19.64 15.42
C PRO A 45 -47.17 -18.26 14.77
N PRO A 46 -46.85 -17.15 15.47
CA PRO A 46 -46.84 -15.84 14.85
C PRO A 46 -45.89 -15.85 13.65
N ALA A 47 -46.26 -15.15 12.57
CA ALA A 47 -45.48 -15.12 11.35
C ALA A 47 -44.03 -14.68 11.65
N GLU A 48 -43.08 -15.50 11.19
CA GLU A 48 -41.66 -15.25 11.34
C GLU A 48 -41.32 -13.90 10.67
N PRO A 49 -40.62 -12.96 11.35
CA PRO A 49 -40.32 -11.67 10.76
C PRO A 49 -39.46 -11.90 9.51
N ALA A 50 -39.94 -11.39 8.37
CA ALA A 50 -39.28 -11.60 7.09
C ALA A 50 -37.80 -11.21 7.19
N ALA A 51 -36.91 -12.12 6.76
CA ALA A 51 -35.47 -11.91 6.82
C ALA A 51 -35.09 -10.57 6.16
N PRO A 52 -34.16 -9.79 6.76
CA PRO A 52 -33.77 -8.51 6.21
C PRO A 52 -33.23 -8.69 4.79
N ASP A 53 -33.64 -7.78 3.90
CA ASP A 53 -33.21 -7.78 2.51
C ASP A 53 -31.68 -7.59 2.44
N PRO A 54 -30.92 -8.55 1.88
CA PRO A 54 -29.46 -8.51 1.86
C PRO A 54 -28.90 -7.46 0.88
N GLU A 55 -29.71 -6.87 -0.01
CA GLU A 55 -29.31 -5.67 -0.75
C GLU A 55 -29.44 -4.42 0.13
N LYS A 56 -30.51 -4.34 0.93
CA LYS A 56 -30.74 -3.23 1.87
C LYS A 56 -29.70 -3.19 3.00
N GLU A 57 -29.27 -4.35 3.49
CA GLU A 57 -28.18 -4.45 4.48
C GLU A 57 -26.84 -3.97 3.88
N LYS A 58 -26.52 -4.37 2.63
CA LYS A 58 -25.35 -3.86 1.90
C LYS A 58 -25.43 -2.35 1.62
N GLN A 59 -26.63 -1.82 1.34
CA GLN A 59 -26.82 -0.39 1.14
C GLN A 59 -26.53 0.39 2.45
N LEU A 60 -27.09 -0.06 3.58
CA LEU A 60 -26.85 0.58 4.89
C LEU A 60 -25.37 0.55 5.29
N GLU A 61 -24.65 -0.54 4.97
CA GLU A 61 -23.21 -0.63 5.21
C GLU A 61 -22.40 0.30 4.28
N ARG A 62 -22.78 0.43 3.01
CA ARG A 62 -22.20 1.43 2.07
C ARG A 62 -22.43 2.87 2.58
N GLU A 63 -23.64 3.18 3.04
CA GLU A 63 -23.98 4.48 3.65
C GLU A 63 -23.17 4.75 4.93
N ARG A 64 -22.98 3.74 5.79
CA ARG A 64 -22.16 3.84 7.00
C ARG A 64 -20.70 4.15 6.68
N ILE A 65 -20.08 3.37 5.79
CA ILE A 65 -18.67 3.54 5.40
C ILE A 65 -18.46 4.93 4.74
N CYS A 66 -19.39 5.36 3.88
CA CYS A 66 -19.38 6.69 3.28
C CYS A 66 -19.36 7.79 4.36
N LYS A 67 -20.30 7.72 5.32
CA LYS A 67 -20.46 8.70 6.39
C LYS A 67 -19.25 8.75 7.34
N GLU A 68 -18.70 7.60 7.73
CA GLU A 68 -17.47 7.50 8.54
C GLU A 68 -16.24 8.05 7.80
N THR A 69 -16.21 7.94 6.46
CA THR A 69 -15.13 8.48 5.63
C THR A 69 -15.25 10.01 5.51
N CYS A 70 -16.45 10.53 5.24
CA CYS A 70 -16.71 11.97 5.21
C CYS A 70 -16.43 12.66 6.56
N GLN A 71 -16.73 12.00 7.69
CA GLN A 71 -16.43 12.54 9.02
C GLN A 71 -14.92 12.60 9.35
N LYS A 72 -14.09 11.75 8.73
CA LYS A 72 -12.62 11.78 8.88
C LYS A 72 -11.95 12.88 8.04
N ILE A 73 -12.69 13.54 7.13
CA ILE A 73 -12.20 14.62 6.29
C ILE A 73 -12.82 15.94 6.80
N GLU A 74 -12.14 16.59 7.75
CA GLU A 74 -12.63 17.81 8.42
C GLU A 74 -12.96 18.99 7.47
N LEU A 75 -12.44 18.96 6.24
CA LEU A 75 -12.71 19.93 5.18
C LEU A 75 -14.15 19.91 4.65
N CYS A 76 -15.00 18.95 5.03
CA CYS A 76 -16.39 18.85 4.57
C CYS A 76 -17.43 19.44 5.54
N GLN A 77 -17.05 20.32 6.47
CA GLN A 77 -18.02 21.07 7.28
C GLN A 77 -18.70 22.19 6.47
N VAL A 78 -20.03 22.28 6.60
CA VAL A 78 -20.90 23.37 6.13
C VAL A 78 -21.08 23.51 4.60
N ARG A 79 -21.45 22.43 3.91
CA ARG A 79 -22.64 22.34 3.03
C ARG A 79 -22.81 20.96 2.41
N PHE A 80 -24.03 20.44 2.41
CA PHE A 80 -24.44 19.46 1.39
C PHE A 80 -24.62 20.22 0.07
N PHE A 81 -24.04 19.70 -1.01
CA PHE A 81 -24.24 20.18 -2.37
C PHE A 81 -25.02 19.10 -3.13
N GLU A 82 -26.03 19.47 -3.91
CA GLU A 82 -26.91 18.50 -4.57
C GLU A 82 -26.21 17.84 -5.77
N SER A 83 -25.14 18.45 -6.27
CA SER A 83 -24.22 17.85 -7.25
C SER A 83 -22.75 18.24 -7.03
N GLY A 84 -21.85 17.41 -7.57
CA GLY A 84 -20.41 17.73 -7.60
C GLY A 84 -20.06 18.97 -8.43
N ASP A 85 -20.89 19.35 -9.42
CA ASP A 85 -20.71 20.60 -10.17
C ASP A 85 -21.08 21.84 -9.34
N GLU A 86 -22.03 21.76 -8.41
CA GLU A 86 -22.27 22.85 -7.44
C GLU A 86 -21.10 23.01 -6.47
N CYS A 87 -20.54 21.92 -5.95
CA CYS A 87 -19.35 21.94 -5.10
C CYS A 87 -18.16 22.59 -5.84
N ARG A 88 -17.93 22.17 -7.09
CA ARG A 88 -16.91 22.76 -7.98
C ARG A 88 -17.19 24.24 -8.29
N LYS A 89 -18.45 24.61 -8.54
CA LYS A 89 -18.86 25.99 -8.82
C LYS A 89 -18.63 26.89 -7.61
N ALA A 90 -19.10 26.50 -6.42
CA ALA A 90 -18.89 27.23 -5.18
C ALA A 90 -17.39 27.41 -4.87
N CYS A 91 -16.57 26.40 -5.17
CA CYS A 91 -15.11 26.45 -5.06
C CYS A 91 -14.42 27.42 -6.04
N LEU A 92 -15.02 27.65 -7.21
CA LEU A 92 -14.53 28.64 -8.20
C LEU A 92 -15.10 30.04 -7.95
N GLU A 93 -16.27 30.15 -7.33
CA GLU A 93 -16.91 31.41 -6.96
C GLU A 93 -16.37 31.98 -5.65
N SER A 94 -15.87 31.15 -4.73
CA SER A 94 -15.27 31.59 -3.45
C SER A 94 -13.94 32.34 -3.61
N LYS A 95 -13.25 32.17 -4.76
CA LYS A 95 -11.97 32.83 -5.11
C LYS A 95 -10.99 32.94 -3.93
N PRO A 96 -10.42 31.82 -3.43
CA PRO A 96 -9.48 31.88 -2.32
C PRO A 96 -8.28 32.77 -2.68
N ASP A 97 -7.96 33.73 -1.81
CA ASP A 97 -6.83 34.65 -1.99
C ASP A 97 -5.46 33.93 -1.86
N ASP A 98 -5.46 32.67 -1.41
CA ASP A 98 -4.30 31.78 -1.32
C ASP A 98 -4.34 30.67 -2.40
N GLU A 99 -3.20 30.46 -3.05
CA GLU A 99 -2.97 29.37 -4.02
C GLU A 99 -3.06 27.98 -3.34
N ALA A 100 -2.65 27.87 -2.07
CA ALA A 100 -2.75 26.62 -1.31
C ALA A 100 -4.20 26.30 -0.91
N GLU A 101 -5.02 27.29 -0.58
CA GLU A 101 -6.47 27.09 -0.40
C GLU A 101 -7.16 26.75 -1.72
N SER A 102 -6.80 27.41 -2.82
CA SER A 102 -7.29 27.06 -4.17
C SER A 102 -6.97 25.61 -4.55
N ALA A 103 -5.75 25.14 -4.26
CA ALA A 103 -5.36 23.75 -4.49
C ALA A 103 -6.14 22.76 -3.60
N ARG A 104 -6.29 23.05 -2.30
CA ARG A 104 -7.10 22.26 -1.35
C ARG A 104 -8.57 22.18 -1.77
N CYS A 105 -9.14 23.30 -2.21
CA CYS A 105 -10.52 23.41 -2.67
C CYS A 105 -10.76 22.58 -3.95
N LEU A 106 -9.86 22.67 -4.93
CA LEU A 106 -9.93 21.83 -6.14
C LEU A 106 -9.74 20.33 -5.85
N PHE A 107 -8.95 19.97 -4.83
CA PHE A 107 -8.82 18.59 -4.36
C PHE A 107 -10.10 18.10 -3.65
N ALA A 108 -10.68 18.92 -2.76
CA ALA A 108 -11.96 18.63 -2.11
C ALA A 108 -13.08 18.44 -3.14
N ALA A 109 -13.23 19.33 -4.12
CA ALA A 109 -14.24 19.21 -5.18
C ALA A 109 -14.08 17.92 -6.01
N LYS A 110 -12.85 17.51 -6.34
CA LYS A 110 -12.58 16.22 -7.03
C LYS A 110 -13.00 15.01 -6.20
N ASN A 111 -12.79 15.04 -4.88
CA ASN A 111 -13.16 13.95 -3.99
C ASN A 111 -14.67 13.93 -3.71
N CYS A 112 -15.31 15.08 -3.52
CA CYS A 112 -16.78 15.19 -3.42
C CYS A 112 -17.47 14.67 -4.70
N PHE A 113 -16.93 14.95 -5.89
CA PHE A 113 -17.45 14.40 -7.14
C PHE A 113 -17.31 12.86 -7.22
N ARG A 114 -16.24 12.29 -6.67
CA ARG A 114 -16.09 10.82 -6.53
C ARG A 114 -17.14 10.24 -5.57
N MET A 115 -17.35 10.87 -4.40
CA MET A 115 -18.30 10.40 -3.39
C MET A 115 -19.76 10.51 -3.86
N TRP A 116 -20.13 11.60 -4.52
CA TRP A 116 -21.49 11.80 -5.07
C TRP A 116 -21.88 10.71 -6.08
N LYS A 117 -20.94 10.21 -6.90
CA LYS A 117 -21.22 9.06 -7.78
C LYS A 117 -21.58 7.79 -7.01
N CYS A 118 -20.91 7.51 -5.88
CA CYS A 118 -21.24 6.38 -5.01
C CYS A 118 -22.69 6.43 -4.50
N GLU A 119 -23.20 7.62 -4.18
CA GLU A 119 -24.57 7.81 -3.67
C GLU A 119 -25.65 7.62 -4.74
N GLN A 120 -25.34 7.91 -6.01
CA GLN A 120 -26.29 7.78 -7.13
C GLN A 120 -26.53 6.33 -7.60
N GLY A 121 -25.94 5.33 -6.94
CA GLY A 121 -25.99 3.93 -7.38
C GLY A 121 -25.17 3.66 -8.65
N GLU A 122 -24.57 4.68 -9.26
CA GLU A 122 -23.44 4.55 -10.16
C GLU A 122 -22.25 4.00 -9.36
N GLU A 123 -22.19 2.67 -9.22
CA GLU A 123 -20.99 1.99 -8.76
C GLU A 123 -19.79 2.57 -9.51
N PRO A 124 -18.82 3.19 -8.82
CA PRO A 124 -17.69 3.76 -9.50
C PRO A 124 -16.92 2.62 -10.14
N ARG A 125 -17.10 2.45 -11.45
CA ARG A 125 -16.12 1.79 -12.30
C ARG A 125 -14.83 2.56 -12.10
N ALA A 126 -14.01 2.10 -11.15
CA ALA A 126 -12.71 2.67 -10.85
C ALA A 126 -11.98 2.79 -12.19
N PRO A 127 -11.78 4.02 -12.72
CA PRO A 127 -11.66 4.23 -14.16
C PRO A 127 -10.42 3.50 -14.65
N ALA A 128 -10.65 2.38 -15.35
CA ALA A 128 -9.84 1.15 -15.32
C ALA A 128 -8.37 1.41 -14.96
N GLU A 129 -8.08 1.31 -13.65
CA GLU A 129 -7.03 2.06 -12.93
C GLU A 129 -6.11 2.88 -13.84
N ALA A 130 -6.52 4.14 -14.07
CA ALA A 130 -5.88 5.07 -14.98
C ALA A 130 -4.42 5.33 -14.59
N ARG A 131 -3.56 4.43 -15.07
CA ARG A 131 -2.12 4.34 -14.76
C ARG A 131 -1.47 5.69 -14.84
N SER A 132 -0.68 6.04 -13.82
CA SER A 132 0.00 7.32 -13.79
C SER A 132 0.89 7.51 -15.02
N PRO A 133 1.21 8.75 -15.42
CA PRO A 133 2.14 9.01 -16.51
C PRO A 133 3.51 8.32 -16.33
N ALA A 134 3.91 7.99 -15.09
CA ALA A 134 5.09 7.19 -14.81
C ALA A 134 4.83 5.68 -14.98
N GLU A 135 3.71 5.11 -14.52
CA GLU A 135 3.38 3.69 -14.80
C GLU A 135 3.26 3.40 -16.29
N ALA A 136 2.52 4.23 -17.04
CA ALA A 136 2.41 4.09 -18.49
C ALA A 136 3.79 4.18 -19.18
N PHE A 137 4.69 5.03 -18.68
CA PHE A 137 6.07 5.12 -19.17
C PHE A 137 6.90 3.87 -18.79
N MET A 138 6.80 3.37 -17.56
CA MET A 138 7.44 2.11 -17.14
C MET A 138 7.03 0.96 -18.05
N ASP A 139 5.75 0.84 -18.38
CA ASP A 139 5.24 -0.23 -19.24
C ASP A 139 5.73 -0.11 -20.69
N THR A 140 5.94 1.11 -21.21
CA THR A 140 6.58 1.31 -22.53
C THR A 140 8.09 1.00 -22.52
N LEU A 141 8.76 1.11 -21.37
CA LEU A 141 10.17 0.75 -21.25
C LEU A 141 10.39 -0.75 -21.03
N CYS A 142 9.59 -1.33 -20.13
CA CYS A 142 9.67 -2.69 -19.59
C CYS A 142 8.25 -3.15 -19.23
N PRO A 143 7.48 -3.71 -20.19
CA PRO A 143 6.13 -4.17 -19.94
C PRO A 143 6.09 -5.28 -18.88
N PRO A 144 4.96 -5.46 -18.18
CA PRO A 144 4.73 -6.64 -17.34
C PRO A 144 4.82 -7.94 -18.17
N ALA A 145 5.01 -9.07 -17.49
CA ALA A 145 4.97 -10.37 -18.13
C ALA A 145 3.59 -10.64 -18.76
N ALA A 146 3.59 -11.44 -19.83
CA ALA A 146 2.37 -11.89 -20.48
C ALA A 146 2.02 -13.31 -20.03
N GLY A 147 0.76 -13.52 -19.65
CA GLY A 147 0.28 -14.76 -19.02
C GLY A 147 0.21 -14.64 -17.49
N GLU A 148 -0.66 -15.45 -16.88
CA GLU A 148 -0.76 -15.56 -15.43
C GLU A 148 0.34 -16.51 -14.91
N PRO A 149 1.12 -16.12 -13.87
CA PRO A 149 2.18 -16.96 -13.34
C PRO A 149 1.63 -18.17 -12.58
N GLU A 150 2.20 -19.35 -12.82
CA GLU A 150 1.70 -20.61 -12.25
C GLU A 150 1.94 -20.72 -10.73
N ASN A 151 2.89 -19.96 -10.17
CA ASN A 151 3.31 -20.08 -8.77
C ASN A 151 4.15 -18.88 -8.26
N MET A 152 4.35 -18.81 -6.94
CA MET A 152 5.12 -17.76 -6.26
C MET A 152 6.59 -17.62 -6.71
N LEU A 153 7.24 -18.70 -7.15
CA LEU A 153 8.61 -18.62 -7.70
C LEU A 153 8.59 -17.95 -9.06
N GLU A 154 7.58 -18.21 -9.89
CA GLU A 154 7.44 -17.54 -11.17
C GLU A 154 7.11 -16.05 -11.01
N ILE A 155 6.19 -15.68 -10.10
CA ILE A 155 5.90 -14.27 -9.76
C ILE A 155 7.21 -13.53 -9.43
N LYS A 156 8.02 -14.06 -8.51
CA LYS A 156 9.33 -13.49 -8.15
C LYS A 156 10.28 -13.35 -9.34
N GLN A 157 10.25 -14.28 -10.29
CA GLN A 157 11.07 -14.18 -11.50
C GLN A 157 10.53 -13.16 -12.51
N GLN A 158 9.21 -13.08 -12.71
CA GLN A 158 8.57 -12.11 -13.59
C GLN A 158 8.86 -10.68 -13.10
N GLU A 159 8.56 -10.41 -11.82
CA GLU A 159 8.79 -9.12 -11.19
C GLU A 159 10.28 -8.73 -11.17
N LYS A 160 11.18 -9.69 -10.88
CA LYS A 160 12.63 -9.43 -10.93
C LYS A 160 13.09 -9.09 -12.35
N ARG A 161 12.62 -9.80 -13.38
CA ARG A 161 12.95 -9.49 -14.78
C ARG A 161 12.53 -8.07 -15.16
N ARG A 162 11.39 -7.58 -14.67
CA ARG A 162 10.94 -6.18 -14.88
C ARG A 162 11.78 -5.18 -14.08
N ALA A 163 12.15 -5.47 -12.83
CA ALA A 163 13.06 -4.63 -12.04
C ALA A 163 14.44 -4.46 -12.70
N ASP A 164 15.07 -5.57 -13.09
CA ASP A 164 16.39 -5.59 -13.73
C ASP A 164 16.34 -4.95 -15.14
N CYS A 165 15.20 -5.06 -15.84
CA CYS A 165 14.95 -4.32 -17.08
C CYS A 165 14.91 -2.80 -16.84
N LEU A 166 14.15 -2.32 -15.84
CA LEU A 166 14.01 -0.89 -15.55
C LEU A 166 15.35 -0.26 -15.12
N GLU A 167 16.15 -0.98 -14.32
CA GLU A 167 17.54 -0.61 -14.01
C GLU A 167 18.40 -0.50 -15.28
N GLY A 168 18.27 -1.47 -16.19
CA GLY A 168 18.94 -1.48 -17.48
C GLY A 168 18.56 -0.29 -18.39
N LYS A 169 17.29 0.15 -18.36
CA LYS A 169 16.80 1.32 -19.11
C LYS A 169 17.20 2.65 -18.45
N LEU A 170 17.33 2.67 -17.12
CA LEU A 170 17.80 3.82 -16.35
C LEU A 170 19.29 4.12 -16.59
N LYS A 171 20.13 3.12 -16.88
CA LYS A 171 21.57 3.34 -17.17
C LYS A 171 21.81 4.29 -18.36
N PRO A 172 21.23 4.10 -19.56
CA PRO A 172 21.32 5.07 -20.66
C PRO A 172 20.81 6.48 -20.34
N LEU A 173 19.91 6.65 -19.38
CA LEU A 173 19.43 7.97 -18.94
C LEU A 173 20.50 8.71 -18.13
N TRP A 174 21.14 8.06 -17.16
CA TRP A 174 22.33 8.60 -16.48
C TRP A 174 23.45 8.91 -17.49
N ASP A 175 23.74 7.98 -18.40
CA ASP A 175 24.79 8.15 -19.40
C ASP A 175 24.49 9.30 -20.40
N ARG A 176 23.20 9.62 -20.65
CA ARG A 176 22.77 10.82 -21.41
C ARG A 176 22.97 12.11 -20.60
N ALA A 177 22.62 12.12 -19.32
CA ALA A 177 22.80 13.29 -18.45
C ALA A 177 24.27 13.63 -18.22
N GLU A 178 25.11 12.64 -17.88
CA GLU A 178 26.55 12.80 -17.71
C GLU A 178 27.24 13.37 -18.97
N LYS A 179 26.77 13.01 -20.18
CA LYS A 179 27.31 13.52 -21.45
C LYS A 179 26.94 14.98 -21.73
N ARG A 180 25.73 15.41 -21.36
CA ARG A 180 25.28 16.80 -21.52
C ARG A 180 25.85 17.74 -20.46
N ALA A 181 26.19 17.22 -19.28
CA ALA A 181 26.82 17.97 -18.21
C ALA A 181 28.23 18.46 -18.58
N ASP A 182 28.57 19.66 -18.12
CA ASP A 182 29.93 20.21 -18.17
C ASP A 182 30.92 19.42 -17.31
N LYS A 183 32.22 19.77 -17.38
CA LYS A 183 33.29 19.03 -16.71
C LYS A 183 33.15 19.00 -15.17
N LYS A 184 32.63 20.06 -14.54
CA LYS A 184 32.38 20.12 -13.09
C LYS A 184 31.12 19.32 -12.75
N SER A 185 29.99 19.64 -13.40
CA SER A 185 28.70 19.00 -13.10
C SER A 185 28.70 17.49 -13.38
N ARG A 186 29.53 16.99 -14.32
CA ARG A 186 29.65 15.54 -14.59
C ARG A 186 30.14 14.73 -13.39
N ALA A 187 30.98 15.30 -12.52
CA ALA A 187 31.39 14.63 -11.28
C ALA A 187 30.20 14.52 -10.30
N GLU A 188 29.39 15.57 -10.24
CA GLU A 188 28.19 15.63 -9.40
C GLU A 188 27.10 14.66 -9.91
N TRP A 189 26.89 14.54 -11.22
CA TRP A 189 25.99 13.53 -11.82
C TRP A 189 26.40 12.08 -11.48
N LYS A 190 27.70 11.79 -11.39
CA LYS A 190 28.19 10.48 -10.93
C LYS A 190 27.93 10.25 -9.44
N ALA A 191 28.14 11.28 -8.60
CA ALA A 191 27.81 11.21 -7.19
C ALA A 191 26.30 11.03 -6.95
N LEU A 192 25.46 11.69 -7.75
CA LEU A 192 24.01 11.56 -7.76
C LEU A 192 23.59 10.12 -8.08
N ARG A 193 24.10 9.54 -9.17
CA ARG A 193 23.89 8.15 -9.55
C ARG A 193 24.30 7.17 -8.44
N GLN A 194 25.40 7.43 -7.74
CA GLN A 194 25.86 6.60 -6.61
C GLN A 194 24.98 6.74 -5.36
N LYS A 195 24.52 7.96 -5.02
CA LYS A 195 23.56 8.18 -3.93
C LYS A 195 22.23 7.51 -4.23
N PHE A 196 21.73 7.66 -5.46
CA PHE A 196 20.51 7.00 -5.92
C PHE A 196 20.61 5.46 -5.85
N ALA A 197 21.73 4.87 -6.28
CA ALA A 197 21.93 3.41 -6.17
C ALA A 197 21.93 2.92 -4.71
N ARG A 198 22.50 3.69 -3.77
CA ARG A 198 22.43 3.39 -2.33
C ARG A 198 21.01 3.56 -1.79
N PHE A 199 20.29 4.58 -2.22
CA PHE A 199 18.89 4.80 -1.86
C PHE A 199 17.99 3.66 -2.33
N ALA A 200 18.16 3.20 -3.58
CA ALA A 200 17.39 2.07 -4.12
C ALA A 200 17.65 0.75 -3.36
N GLU A 201 18.90 0.43 -3.02
CA GLU A 201 19.20 -0.75 -2.18
C GLU A 201 18.66 -0.57 -0.76
N SER A 202 19.07 0.49 -0.04
CA SER A 202 18.72 0.66 1.38
C SER A 202 17.23 0.89 1.61
N GLY A 203 16.58 1.69 0.76
CA GLY A 203 15.14 1.99 0.85
C GLY A 203 14.27 0.78 0.55
N CYS A 204 14.57 0.04 -0.53
CA CYS A 204 13.83 -1.19 -0.83
C CYS A 204 14.18 -2.34 0.12
N ARG A 205 15.38 -2.33 0.74
CA ARG A 205 15.69 -3.22 1.86
C ARG A 205 14.80 -2.89 3.05
N LEU A 206 14.66 -1.62 3.43
CA LEU A 206 13.75 -1.21 4.52
C LEU A 206 12.30 -1.60 4.23
N ALA A 207 11.80 -1.39 3.01
CA ALA A 207 10.45 -1.79 2.59
C ALA A 207 10.19 -3.30 2.79
N GLU A 208 11.15 -4.15 2.43
CA GLU A 208 11.06 -5.59 2.67
C GLU A 208 11.20 -5.93 4.16
N GLU A 209 12.18 -5.39 4.87
CA GLU A 209 12.40 -5.71 6.28
C GLU A 209 11.20 -5.27 7.15
N ILE A 210 10.54 -4.14 6.86
CA ILE A 210 9.37 -3.66 7.62
C ILE A 210 8.11 -4.50 7.34
N LYS A 211 7.91 -5.01 6.12
CA LYS A 211 6.78 -5.91 5.79
C LYS A 211 6.78 -7.20 6.63
N TRP A 212 7.95 -7.65 7.09
CA TRP A 212 8.09 -8.87 7.88
C TRP A 212 8.42 -8.62 9.36
N LEU A 213 8.58 -7.37 9.80
CA LEU A 213 8.98 -7.03 11.17
C LEU A 213 7.77 -6.67 12.03
N ASP A 214 7.56 -7.43 13.10
CA ASP A 214 6.76 -6.98 14.24
C ASP A 214 7.58 -5.95 15.05
N LEU A 215 7.10 -4.71 15.12
CA LEU A 215 7.78 -3.62 15.82
C LEU A 215 7.68 -3.70 17.35
N GLU A 216 6.71 -4.44 17.91
CA GLU A 216 6.57 -4.63 19.35
C GLU A 216 7.53 -5.70 19.86
N THR A 217 7.62 -6.84 19.18
CA THR A 217 8.48 -7.97 19.59
C THR A 217 9.88 -7.94 18.98
N LEU A 218 10.08 -7.18 17.90
CA LEU A 218 11.27 -7.19 17.03
C LEU A 218 11.57 -8.58 16.42
N LEU A 219 10.53 -9.39 16.22
CA LEU A 219 10.62 -10.66 15.51
C LEU A 219 10.34 -10.48 14.01
N TRP A 220 11.05 -11.26 13.20
CA TRP A 220 10.85 -11.28 11.75
C TRP A 220 10.09 -12.53 11.32
N GLY A 221 8.92 -12.31 10.71
CA GLY A 221 8.21 -13.33 9.96
C GLY A 221 8.97 -13.81 8.72
N SER A 222 8.44 -14.84 8.09
CA SER A 222 8.87 -15.32 6.78
C SER A 222 7.69 -15.93 6.04
N GLY A 223 7.77 -16.01 4.71
CA GLY A 223 6.70 -16.57 3.90
C GLY A 223 7.09 -16.75 2.44
N ALA A 224 6.20 -17.37 1.67
CA ALA A 224 6.40 -17.64 0.24
C ALA A 224 6.61 -16.36 -0.59
N GLU A 225 6.18 -15.19 -0.09
CA GLU A 225 6.37 -13.88 -0.73
C GLU A 225 7.77 -13.26 -0.54
N LEU A 226 8.56 -13.69 0.45
CA LEU A 226 9.81 -13.04 0.88
C LEU A 226 10.73 -12.65 -0.30
N GLY A 227 11.01 -11.35 -0.45
CA GLY A 227 11.76 -10.75 -1.56
C GLY A 227 10.88 -10.05 -2.62
N LEU A 228 9.55 -10.17 -2.58
CA LEU A 228 8.67 -9.47 -3.52
C LEU A 228 8.57 -7.98 -3.25
N GLU A 229 8.59 -7.54 -1.99
CA GLU A 229 8.46 -6.11 -1.64
C GLU A 229 9.71 -5.34 -2.09
N TYR A 230 10.88 -5.92 -1.84
CA TYR A 230 12.17 -5.47 -2.34
C TYR A 230 12.18 -5.30 -3.87
N VAL A 231 11.59 -6.27 -4.59
CA VAL A 231 11.55 -6.26 -6.07
C VAL A 231 10.50 -5.29 -6.61
N GLY A 232 9.32 -5.19 -5.99
CA GLY A 232 8.28 -4.22 -6.32
C GLY A 232 8.78 -2.78 -6.12
N CYS A 233 9.37 -2.51 -4.97
CA CYS A 233 10.03 -1.24 -4.68
C CYS A 233 11.13 -0.90 -5.71
N ARG A 234 12.00 -1.86 -6.10
CA ARG A 234 13.01 -1.61 -7.16
C ARG A 234 12.37 -1.19 -8.48
N GLN A 235 11.25 -1.79 -8.88
CA GLN A 235 10.54 -1.38 -10.10
C GLN A 235 10.06 0.07 -10.00
N THR A 236 9.36 0.42 -8.91
CA THR A 236 8.90 1.79 -8.64
C THR A 236 10.06 2.77 -8.65
N VAL A 237 11.08 2.55 -7.82
CA VAL A 237 12.24 3.45 -7.66
C VAL A 237 13.00 3.64 -8.97
N PHE A 238 13.32 2.57 -9.72
CA PHE A 238 14.05 2.70 -10.98
C PHE A 238 13.20 3.31 -12.10
N GLY A 239 11.94 2.90 -12.22
CA GLY A 239 11.05 3.41 -13.26
C GLY A 239 10.64 4.86 -13.06
N TYR A 240 10.42 5.27 -11.81
CA TYR A 240 10.12 6.66 -11.47
C TYR A 240 11.37 7.56 -11.63
N GLN A 241 12.57 7.10 -11.25
CA GLN A 241 13.80 7.83 -11.55
C GLN A 241 14.07 7.89 -13.07
N ALA A 242 13.73 6.83 -13.83
CA ALA A 242 13.84 6.84 -15.28
C ALA A 242 12.88 7.85 -15.91
N PHE A 243 11.65 7.94 -15.41
CA PHE A 243 10.66 8.95 -15.82
C PHE A 243 11.16 10.37 -15.52
N LEU A 244 11.63 10.64 -14.29
CA LEU A 244 12.25 11.91 -13.91
C LEU A 244 13.37 12.31 -14.88
N LEU A 245 14.35 11.43 -15.10
CA LEU A 245 15.47 11.74 -15.98
C LEU A 245 15.05 11.94 -17.44
N ASP A 246 14.07 11.20 -17.96
CA ASP A 246 13.62 11.40 -19.35
C ASP A 246 12.82 12.70 -19.51
N ARG A 247 11.99 13.08 -18.54
CA ARG A 247 11.30 14.39 -18.52
C ARG A 247 12.29 15.54 -18.35
N MET A 248 13.33 15.39 -17.54
CA MET A 248 14.44 16.36 -17.47
C MET A 248 15.19 16.48 -18.81
N LEU A 249 15.52 15.35 -19.45
CA LEU A 249 16.33 15.33 -20.69
C LEU A 249 15.53 15.69 -21.95
N SER A 250 14.20 15.58 -21.93
CA SER A 250 13.30 16.04 -23.00
C SER A 250 12.83 17.49 -22.80
N GLY A 251 13.13 18.11 -21.65
CA GLY A 251 12.65 19.45 -21.28
C GLY A 251 11.21 19.47 -20.73
N GLN A 252 10.51 18.33 -20.74
CA GLN A 252 9.13 18.18 -20.28
C GLN A 252 9.01 18.12 -18.73
N ARG A 253 9.78 18.96 -18.01
CA ARG A 253 9.91 18.91 -16.54
C ARG A 253 8.58 19.05 -15.81
N GLN A 254 7.64 19.83 -16.36
CA GLN A 254 6.32 20.03 -15.75
C GLN A 254 5.56 18.71 -15.57
N ALA A 255 5.58 17.82 -16.56
CA ALA A 255 4.90 16.51 -16.48
C ALA A 255 5.50 15.55 -15.43
N PHE A 256 6.71 15.83 -14.91
CA PHE A 256 7.20 15.20 -13.69
C PHE A 256 6.62 15.89 -12.44
N TRP A 257 6.68 17.22 -12.38
CA TRP A 257 6.20 17.98 -11.23
C TRP A 257 4.69 17.86 -10.98
N ASP A 258 3.87 17.79 -12.02
CA ASP A 258 2.42 17.55 -11.93
C ASP A 258 2.13 16.20 -11.22
N LEU A 259 2.91 15.16 -11.54
CA LEU A 259 2.80 13.86 -10.90
C LEU A 259 3.41 13.85 -9.49
N ALA A 260 4.52 14.58 -9.29
CA ALA A 260 5.14 14.73 -7.98
C ALA A 260 4.18 15.40 -7.00
N ASP A 261 3.51 16.48 -7.39
CA ASP A 261 2.57 17.19 -6.50
C ASP A 261 1.30 16.38 -6.20
N VAL A 262 0.83 15.53 -7.14
CA VAL A 262 -0.22 14.54 -6.85
C VAL A 262 0.26 13.48 -5.85
N ARG A 263 1.51 12.99 -5.96
CA ARG A 263 2.07 11.99 -5.03
C ARG A 263 2.61 12.55 -3.72
N ASN A 264 2.90 13.85 -3.63
CA ASN A 264 3.47 14.48 -2.44
C ASN A 264 2.53 14.41 -1.22
N LEU A 265 1.22 14.34 -1.44
CA LEU A 265 0.23 14.09 -0.38
C LEU A 265 0.45 12.71 0.29
N ALA A 266 0.71 11.66 -0.49
CA ALA A 266 1.07 10.33 0.02
C ALA A 266 2.50 10.31 0.60
N GLY A 267 3.46 10.93 -0.11
CA GLY A 267 4.86 10.98 0.32
C GLY A 267 5.08 11.68 1.67
N ASN A 268 4.22 12.62 2.05
CA ASN A 268 4.25 13.25 3.38
C ASN A 268 3.80 12.25 4.46
N GLY A 269 2.78 11.43 4.19
CA GLY A 269 2.42 10.28 5.05
C GLY A 269 3.57 9.29 5.15
N SER A 270 4.21 8.97 4.03
CA SER A 270 5.40 8.10 3.98
C SER A 270 6.58 8.60 4.83
N GLN A 271 6.84 9.92 4.85
CA GLN A 271 7.89 10.49 5.71
C GLN A 271 7.54 10.38 7.21
N THR A 272 6.27 10.60 7.56
CA THR A 272 5.78 10.40 8.94
C THR A 272 5.88 8.94 9.35
N PHE A 273 5.42 8.01 8.51
CA PHE A 273 5.54 6.56 8.73
C PHE A 273 6.99 6.12 9.05
N TRP A 274 7.99 6.49 8.23
CA TRP A 274 9.38 6.16 8.52
C TRP A 274 9.93 6.83 9.80
N THR A 275 9.33 7.94 10.24
CA THR A 275 9.65 8.60 11.50
C THR A 275 9.04 7.84 12.69
N ASP A 276 7.78 7.42 12.59
CA ASP A 276 7.08 6.67 13.63
C ASP A 276 7.69 5.29 13.85
N VAL A 277 8.03 4.57 12.77
CA VAL A 277 8.78 3.30 12.82
C VAL A 277 10.11 3.46 13.58
N ALA A 278 10.80 4.60 13.43
CA ALA A 278 12.03 4.88 14.16
C ALA A 278 11.81 5.19 15.65
N LEU A 279 10.69 5.83 16.00
CA LEU A 279 10.29 6.09 17.38
C LEU A 279 9.87 4.80 18.11
N GLU A 280 9.10 3.92 17.44
CA GLU A 280 8.65 2.64 17.99
C GLU A 280 9.81 1.66 18.19
N LEU A 281 10.71 1.55 17.20
CA LEU A 281 11.95 0.75 17.31
C LEU A 281 12.90 1.23 18.43
N GLY A 282 12.78 2.50 18.83
CA GLY A 282 13.38 3.07 20.03
C GLY A 282 12.74 2.53 21.31
N ARG A 283 11.41 2.68 21.45
CA ARG A 283 10.62 2.20 22.60
C ARG A 283 10.79 0.69 22.83
N ALA A 284 10.72 -0.11 21.77
CA ALA A 284 10.94 -1.57 21.83
C ALA A 284 12.38 -1.93 22.25
N GLY A 285 13.36 -1.03 22.04
CA GLY A 285 14.72 -1.20 22.52
C GLY A 285 14.89 -1.01 24.04
N GLU A 286 13.96 -0.32 24.70
CA GLU A 286 13.94 -0.09 26.15
C GLU A 286 13.12 -1.16 26.88
N ALA A 287 12.09 -1.68 26.22
CA ALA A 287 11.24 -2.76 26.70
C ALA A 287 11.97 -4.12 26.70
N LYS A 288 12.75 -4.39 27.76
CA LYS A 288 13.23 -5.76 28.05
C LYS A 288 12.04 -6.69 28.32
N ASN A 289 11.56 -7.38 27.29
CA ASN A 289 10.51 -8.40 27.43
C ASN A 289 11.07 -9.58 28.26
N PRO A 290 10.62 -9.79 29.51
CA PRO A 290 11.26 -10.73 30.43
C PRO A 290 10.72 -12.17 30.29
N ALA A 291 9.78 -12.39 29.37
CA ALA A 291 9.03 -13.62 29.21
C ALA A 291 9.18 -14.27 27.81
N ALA A 292 10.00 -13.70 26.93
CA ALA A 292 10.31 -14.30 25.63
C ALA A 292 11.21 -15.52 25.83
N ASP A 293 10.77 -16.69 25.34
CA ASP A 293 11.56 -17.92 25.39
C ASP A 293 12.86 -17.78 24.60
N ALA A 294 13.87 -18.59 24.91
CA ALA A 294 15.19 -18.49 24.27
C ALA A 294 15.20 -18.76 22.75
N ALA A 295 14.09 -19.27 22.19
CA ALA A 295 13.87 -19.44 20.75
C ALA A 295 13.25 -18.20 20.07
N GLU A 296 12.66 -17.29 20.84
CA GLU A 296 11.92 -16.10 20.37
C GLU A 296 12.69 -14.81 20.70
N GLN A 297 14.02 -14.84 20.57
CA GLN A 297 14.86 -13.65 20.76
C GLN A 297 15.21 -13.01 19.39
N PRO A 298 15.01 -11.68 19.23
CA PRO A 298 15.40 -10.95 18.02
C PRO A 298 16.86 -11.17 17.64
N ASP A 299 17.15 -11.47 16.36
CA ASP A 299 18.53 -11.54 15.84
C ASP A 299 19.22 -10.18 16.05
N PRO A 300 20.26 -10.07 16.91
CA PRO A 300 20.92 -8.80 17.17
C PRO A 300 21.62 -8.23 15.94
N GLN A 301 22.07 -9.09 15.01
CA GLN A 301 22.71 -8.64 13.77
C GLN A 301 21.70 -8.12 12.75
N ARG A 302 20.56 -8.78 12.57
CA ARG A 302 19.47 -8.27 11.71
C ARG A 302 18.89 -6.98 12.28
N THR A 303 18.64 -6.95 13.58
CA THR A 303 18.16 -5.75 14.30
C THR A 303 19.12 -4.57 14.16
N ALA A 304 20.44 -4.79 14.32
CA ALA A 304 21.44 -3.74 14.14
C ALA A 304 21.54 -3.25 12.69
N LYS A 305 21.40 -4.15 11.69
CA LYS A 305 21.36 -3.78 10.27
C LYS A 305 20.12 -2.95 9.94
N PHE A 306 18.93 -3.36 10.42
CA PHE A 306 17.68 -2.64 10.21
C PHE A 306 17.72 -1.25 10.85
N ARG A 307 18.10 -1.16 12.15
CA ARG A 307 18.30 0.12 12.86
C ARG A 307 19.22 1.06 12.10
N LYS A 308 20.34 0.55 11.57
CA LYS A 308 21.27 1.36 10.77
C LYS A 308 20.67 1.84 9.46
N LEU A 309 20.01 0.96 8.70
CA LEU A 309 19.36 1.36 7.43
C LEU A 309 18.35 2.48 7.67
N LEU A 310 17.57 2.38 8.75
CA LEU A 310 16.56 3.36 9.12
C LEU A 310 17.19 4.68 9.59
N SER A 311 18.29 4.65 10.34
CA SER A 311 19.02 5.88 10.73
C SER A 311 19.75 6.56 9.58
N ASP A 312 20.24 5.78 8.60
CA ASP A 312 20.95 6.30 7.42
C ASP A 312 19.96 6.93 6.41
N LEU A 313 18.68 6.51 6.41
CA LEU A 313 17.69 6.90 5.40
C LEU A 313 17.43 8.42 5.30
N PRO A 314 17.19 9.18 6.40
CA PRO A 314 16.86 10.61 6.27
C PRO A 314 17.99 11.44 5.66
N GLN A 315 19.25 11.19 6.06
CA GLN A 315 20.40 11.85 5.46
C GLN A 315 20.58 11.44 4.00
N LEU A 316 20.34 10.17 3.67
CA LEU A 316 20.44 9.66 2.30
C LEU A 316 19.40 10.29 1.36
N VAL A 317 18.16 10.46 1.83
CA VAL A 317 17.08 11.15 1.08
C VAL A 317 17.37 12.65 0.94
N ALA A 318 17.81 13.33 2.00
CA ALA A 318 18.18 14.74 1.94
C ALA A 318 19.35 14.99 0.96
N ASP A 319 20.43 14.22 1.09
CA ASP A 319 21.61 14.27 0.21
C ASP A 319 21.27 14.00 -1.26
N LEU A 320 20.36 13.04 -1.52
CA LEU A 320 19.90 12.70 -2.86
C LEU A 320 19.07 13.84 -3.46
N SER A 321 18.12 14.39 -2.68
CA SER A 321 17.18 15.41 -3.12
C SER A 321 17.87 16.76 -3.41
N MET A 322 18.71 17.23 -2.48
CA MET A 322 19.52 18.44 -2.68
C MET A 322 20.38 18.35 -3.94
N LEU A 323 21.01 17.20 -4.18
CA LEU A 323 21.90 17.00 -5.33
C LEU A 323 21.11 16.85 -6.64
N GLN A 324 19.97 16.16 -6.63
CA GLN A 324 19.10 16.00 -7.79
C GLN A 324 18.49 17.35 -8.22
N CYS A 325 18.15 18.22 -7.27
CA CYS A 325 17.68 19.59 -7.54
C CYS A 325 18.79 20.52 -8.02
N ARG A 326 20.00 20.49 -7.41
CA ARG A 326 21.13 21.31 -7.89
C ARG A 326 21.54 20.97 -9.32
N LEU A 327 21.30 19.73 -9.76
CA LEU A 327 21.58 19.26 -11.12
C LEU A 327 20.36 19.36 -12.06
N MET A 328 19.22 19.86 -11.60
CA MET A 328 18.07 20.14 -12.43
C MET A 328 18.19 21.53 -13.07
N PRO A 329 18.00 21.68 -14.40
CA PRO A 329 17.83 23.00 -15.01
C PRO A 329 16.53 23.64 -14.51
N GLU A 330 16.61 24.87 -14.00
CA GLU A 330 15.46 25.65 -13.50
C GLU A 330 14.61 24.85 -12.48
N PRO A 331 15.15 24.52 -11.29
CA PRO A 331 14.41 23.83 -10.25
C PRO A 331 13.32 24.74 -9.67
N PRO A 332 12.11 24.22 -9.35
CA PRO A 332 11.07 25.00 -8.71
C PRO A 332 11.42 25.37 -7.26
N GLY A 333 10.69 26.34 -6.69
CA GLY A 333 10.75 26.62 -5.25
C GLY A 333 10.45 25.38 -4.42
N GLY A 334 11.27 25.11 -3.40
CA GLY A 334 11.15 23.91 -2.55
C GLY A 334 11.40 22.59 -3.27
N CYS A 335 12.10 22.58 -4.42
CA CYS A 335 12.45 21.37 -5.18
C CYS A 335 13.01 20.25 -4.30
N ASP A 336 13.92 20.59 -3.38
CA ASP A 336 14.61 19.65 -2.50
C ASP A 336 13.67 18.99 -1.49
N HIS A 337 12.74 19.76 -0.91
CA HIS A 337 11.67 19.21 -0.09
C HIS A 337 10.71 18.34 -0.92
N LYS A 338 10.25 18.82 -2.09
CA LYS A 338 9.37 18.04 -2.98
C LYS A 338 10.01 16.72 -3.45
N LEU A 339 11.32 16.70 -3.72
CA LEU A 339 12.03 15.47 -4.05
C LEU A 339 12.22 14.56 -2.84
N ALA A 340 12.43 15.10 -1.63
CA ALA A 340 12.52 14.29 -0.42
C ALA A 340 11.20 13.56 -0.15
N THR A 341 10.08 14.29 -0.18
CA THR A 341 8.72 13.75 -0.09
C THR A 341 8.45 12.71 -1.18
N TRP A 342 8.80 13.00 -2.44
CA TRP A 342 8.71 12.04 -3.55
C TRP A 342 9.47 10.76 -3.26
N TYR A 343 10.74 10.84 -2.86
CA TYR A 343 11.58 9.67 -2.62
C TYR A 343 11.04 8.81 -1.46
N TYR A 344 10.61 9.38 -0.33
CA TYR A 344 9.91 8.60 0.71
C TYR A 344 8.67 7.88 0.13
N GLY A 345 7.86 8.59 -0.65
CA GLY A 345 6.71 8.05 -1.39
C GLY A 345 7.03 7.12 -2.58
N THR A 346 8.29 6.71 -2.77
CA THR A 346 8.70 5.62 -3.69
C THR A 346 9.18 4.35 -2.99
N ILE A 347 9.43 4.41 -1.67
CA ILE A 347 9.94 3.27 -0.88
C ILE A 347 9.03 2.86 0.28
N ALA A 348 8.00 3.64 0.64
CA ALA A 348 6.99 3.20 1.59
C ALA A 348 6.19 2.00 1.04
N PRO A 349 5.82 1.00 1.88
CA PRO A 349 5.01 -0.12 1.44
C PRO A 349 3.60 0.33 1.01
N PRO A 350 2.93 -0.37 0.07
CA PRO A 350 1.57 -0.03 -0.34
C PRO A 350 0.56 -0.09 0.83
N GLY A 351 -0.17 1.00 1.07
CA GLY A 351 -1.26 1.05 2.06
C GLY A 351 -0.99 1.90 3.31
N HIS A 352 0.13 2.63 3.36
CA HIS A 352 0.49 3.58 4.43
C HIS A 352 0.58 5.02 3.91
#